data_AF-A0A3A0D2R3-F1
#
_entry.id   AF-A0A3A0D2R3-F1
#
_cell.length_a   1.000
_cell.length_b   1.000
_cell.length_c   1.000
_cell.angle_alpha   90.00
_cell.angle_beta   90.00
_cell.angle_gamma   90.00
#
_symmetry.space_group_name_H-M   'P 1'
#
loop_
_entity.id
_entity.type
_entity.pdbx_description
1 polymer ?
#
loop_
_entity_poly.entity_id
_entity_poly.type
_entity_poly.pdbx_seq_one_letter_code
_entity_poly.pdbx_strand_id
1 'polypeptide(L)'
;MIPSTTDSKRQQALDRALQQIEKAYGKGAIMQMDSDLSAARDGISTGALSLDLCLGGFGLPRGRIVEIFGPESSGKTTLALHVIAAAQRAGGVAACVDAEHALDPSWMKRCGVNPETLLVSQPDCGEQALEITDMLVRSNAVDVIVVDSVAALIPKSELEGEMGQSTVGVQARLMSQAMRKLTAAIAKSRVIVIFINQIREKIGVMFGNPETTPGGRALKFYSSIRIDVRRIASIKEGDKVTGSQVKARVVKNKVAPPFRETTFDIMFDSGISRSSDLIDLGTKLNIIEKQGAWLRYGDVQLGQGRENAKVFLDDNKALFEEIRMKILEISGVLAASKSTGKDAAGTAAKGGGAVKPDPKDKSVAESDNTDKSRAAAPVSKSAPLVKGRTAVATGSAAARKPASAR
;
A
#
# COMPACT_ATOMS: atom_id res chain seq x y z
N MET A 1 46.53 -15.61 18.28
CA MET A 1 45.67 -15.73 19.48
C MET A 1 44.94 -17.06 19.40
N ILE A 2 45.22 -17.98 20.32
CA ILE A 2 44.56 -19.29 20.42
C ILE A 2 43.19 -19.03 21.09
N PRO A 3 42.05 -19.43 20.49
CA PRO A 3 40.75 -19.26 21.13
C PRO A 3 40.70 -20.08 22.42
N SER A 4 40.28 -19.46 23.52
CA SER A 4 40.22 -20.12 24.82
C SER A 4 39.19 -21.25 24.80
N THR A 5 39.50 -22.40 25.42
CA THR A 5 38.63 -23.58 25.52
C THR A 5 37.25 -23.31 26.14
N THR A 6 37.10 -22.18 26.84
CA THR A 6 35.84 -21.67 27.40
C THR A 6 34.83 -21.24 26.34
N ASP A 7 35.29 -20.67 25.22
CA ASP A 7 34.42 -20.24 24.12
C ASP A 7 33.80 -21.42 23.37
N SER A 8 34.53 -22.53 23.26
CA SER A 8 34.05 -23.75 22.58
C SER A 8 32.90 -24.43 23.33
N LYS A 9 32.97 -24.51 24.67
CA LYS A 9 31.89 -25.08 25.49
C LYS A 9 30.63 -24.20 25.49
N ARG A 10 30.82 -22.88 25.51
CA ARG A 10 29.72 -21.92 25.42
C ARG A 10 29.01 -21.99 24.07
N GLN A 11 29.78 -22.12 22.98
CA GLN A 11 29.25 -22.28 21.64
C GLN A 11 28.46 -23.59 21.49
N GLN A 12 29.00 -24.71 21.98
CA GLN A 12 28.27 -25.99 21.94
C GLN A 12 26.97 -25.96 22.75
N ALA A 13 26.94 -25.28 23.91
CA ALA A 13 25.72 -25.11 24.70
C ALA A 13 24.69 -24.23 23.96
N LEU A 14 25.16 -23.17 23.30
CA LEU A 14 24.33 -22.32 22.45
C LEU A 14 23.73 -23.11 21.27
N ASP A 15 24.53 -23.87 20.55
CA ASP A 15 24.07 -24.65 19.39
C ASP A 15 23.02 -25.70 19.79
N ARG A 16 23.20 -26.35 20.94
CA ARG A 16 22.20 -27.28 21.49
C ARG A 16 20.90 -26.58 21.85
N ALA A 17 20.97 -25.39 22.47
CA ALA A 17 19.78 -24.61 22.78
C ALA A 17 19.05 -24.16 21.50
N LEU A 18 19.79 -23.70 20.48
CA LEU A 18 19.22 -23.33 19.17
C LEU A 18 18.51 -24.52 18.52
N GLN A 19 19.13 -25.69 18.48
CA GLN A 19 18.52 -26.92 17.93
C GLN A 19 17.26 -27.35 18.72
N GLN A 20 17.27 -27.22 20.04
CA GLN A 20 16.10 -27.52 20.86
C GLN A 20 14.95 -26.55 20.57
N ILE A 21 15.24 -25.26 20.41
CA ILE A 21 14.25 -24.23 20.07
C ILE A 21 13.67 -24.50 18.68
N GLU A 22 14.49 -24.76 17.67
CA GLU A 22 14.01 -25.09 16.32
C GLU A 22 13.17 -26.38 16.29
N LYS A 23 13.56 -27.39 17.06
CA LYS A 23 12.79 -28.65 17.15
C LYS A 23 11.45 -28.45 17.84
N ALA A 24 11.39 -27.62 18.88
CA ALA A 24 10.16 -27.37 19.65
C ALA A 24 9.19 -26.42 18.95
N TYR A 25 9.71 -25.40 18.24
CA TYR A 25 8.91 -24.29 17.72
C TYR A 25 8.97 -24.13 16.19
N GLY A 26 9.71 -25.00 15.50
CA GLY A 26 9.86 -25.03 14.04
C GLY A 26 11.06 -24.24 13.53
N LYS A 27 11.43 -24.48 12.27
CA LYS A 27 12.50 -23.75 11.59
C LYS A 27 12.20 -22.25 11.57
N GLY A 28 13.19 -21.44 11.94
CA GLY A 28 13.06 -19.97 12.00
C GLY A 28 12.44 -19.41 13.29
N ALA A 29 12.17 -20.23 14.30
CA ALA A 29 11.75 -19.76 15.62
C ALA A 29 12.85 -18.94 16.33
N ILE A 30 14.11 -19.18 15.99
CA ILE A 30 15.27 -18.39 16.42
C ILE A 30 16.26 -18.34 15.26
N MET A 31 16.77 -17.14 14.97
CA MET A 31 17.76 -16.91 13.92
C MET A 31 18.76 -15.89 14.44
N GLN A 32 20.03 -16.03 14.08
CA GLN A 32 20.94 -14.90 14.20
C GLN A 32 20.44 -13.81 13.25
N MET A 33 20.35 -12.57 13.74
CA MET A 33 20.04 -11.45 12.87
C MET A 33 21.21 -11.30 11.90
N ASP A 34 21.04 -11.72 10.66
CA ASP A 34 21.91 -11.27 9.59
C ASP A 34 21.81 -9.74 9.53
N SER A 35 22.95 -9.06 9.48
CA SER A 35 23.03 -7.61 9.29
C SER A 35 22.50 -7.16 7.92
N ASP A 36 22.03 -8.10 7.09
CA ASP A 36 21.40 -7.81 5.83
C ASP A 36 20.10 -7.05 6.06
N LEU A 37 20.18 -5.75 5.77
CA LEU A 37 19.12 -4.76 5.63
C LEU A 37 18.01 -5.16 4.62
N SER A 38 17.94 -6.41 4.17
CA SER A 38 17.04 -6.91 3.12
C SER A 38 15.57 -6.76 3.50
N ALA A 39 15.21 -6.92 4.77
CA ALA A 39 13.85 -6.69 5.26
C ALA A 39 13.40 -5.21 5.16
N ALA A 40 14.33 -4.25 5.04
CA ALA A 40 14.03 -2.83 4.90
C ALA A 40 13.75 -2.40 3.45
N ARG A 41 13.90 -3.30 2.47
CA ARG A 41 13.86 -2.97 1.03
C ARG A 41 12.62 -3.49 0.29
N ASP A 42 11.73 -4.19 0.98
CA ASP A 42 10.52 -4.75 0.39
C ASP A 42 9.29 -3.95 0.81
N GLY A 43 8.88 -3.03 -0.05
CA GLY A 43 7.76 -2.14 0.17
C GLY A 43 6.94 -1.85 -1.08
N ILE A 44 5.75 -1.29 -0.88
CA ILE A 44 4.83 -0.88 -1.93
C ILE A 44 4.83 0.65 -1.99
N SER A 45 5.09 1.20 -3.18
CA SER A 45 5.11 2.65 -3.40
C SER A 45 3.78 3.29 -2.97
N THR A 46 3.88 4.48 -2.37
CA THR A 46 2.71 5.29 -2.00
C THR A 46 2.09 6.03 -3.20
N GLY A 47 2.73 5.97 -4.36
CA GLY A 47 2.37 6.78 -5.53
C GLY A 47 2.96 8.20 -5.50
N ALA A 48 3.43 8.68 -4.35
CA ALA A 48 4.22 9.91 -4.22
C ALA A 48 5.68 9.54 -3.92
N LEU A 49 6.59 9.81 -4.86
CA LEU A 49 8.01 9.53 -4.70
C LEU A 49 8.59 10.26 -3.49
N SER A 50 8.15 11.49 -3.22
CA SER A 50 8.63 12.27 -2.09
C SER A 50 8.24 11.66 -0.75
N LEU A 51 7.08 11.03 -0.67
CA LEU A 51 6.65 10.29 0.52
C LEU A 51 7.39 8.96 0.62
N ASP A 52 7.65 8.28 -0.49
CA ASP A 52 8.47 7.07 -0.51
C ASP A 52 9.88 7.36 0.04
N LEU A 53 10.50 8.49 -0.34
CA LEU A 53 11.78 8.95 0.21
C LEU A 53 11.70 9.27 1.73
N CYS A 54 10.59 9.83 2.20
CA CYS A 54 10.36 10.03 3.64
C CYS A 54 10.29 8.69 4.41
N LEU A 55 9.90 7.61 3.73
CA LEU A 55 9.77 6.26 4.28
C LEU A 55 11.04 5.41 4.11
N GLY A 56 12.12 5.98 3.56
CA GLY A 56 13.39 5.27 3.33
C GLY A 56 13.63 4.84 1.88
N GLY A 57 12.74 5.23 0.95
CA GLY A 57 12.89 5.06 -0.49
C GLY A 57 12.09 3.92 -1.11
N PHE A 58 11.48 3.06 -0.30
CA PHE A 58 10.82 1.82 -0.75
C PHE A 58 9.29 1.84 -0.56
N GLY A 59 8.73 2.99 -0.15
CA GLY A 59 7.30 3.11 0.15
C GLY A 59 6.89 2.44 1.48
N LEU A 60 5.68 1.90 1.55
CA LEU A 60 5.15 1.25 2.75
C LEU A 60 5.78 -0.14 2.91
N PRO A 61 6.33 -0.49 4.08
CA PRO A 61 7.02 -1.76 4.28
C PRO A 61 6.03 -2.94 4.39
N ARG A 62 6.34 -4.04 3.69
CA ARG A 62 5.57 -5.29 3.75
C ARG A 62 5.58 -5.93 5.13
N GLY A 63 4.51 -6.66 5.44
CA GLY A 63 4.32 -7.36 6.71
C GLY A 63 4.14 -6.42 7.91
N ARG A 64 3.68 -5.19 7.68
CA ARG A 64 3.50 -4.17 8.72
C ARG A 64 2.11 -3.56 8.71
N ILE A 65 1.72 -3.08 9.88
CA ILE A 65 0.55 -2.23 10.08
C ILE A 65 0.94 -0.77 9.84
N VAL A 66 0.14 -0.05 9.05
CA VAL A 66 0.27 1.37 8.72
C VAL A 66 -1.00 2.08 9.16
N GLU A 67 -0.88 3.24 9.80
CA GLU A 67 -2.02 4.13 10.06
C GLU A 67 -1.88 5.41 9.23
N ILE A 68 -2.89 5.72 8.44
CA ILE A 68 -3.01 6.99 7.70
C ILE A 68 -4.15 7.77 8.37
N PHE A 69 -3.84 8.91 8.96
CA PHE A 69 -4.83 9.71 9.69
C PHE A 69 -4.73 11.19 9.33
N GLY A 70 -5.80 11.93 9.62
CA GLY A 70 -5.89 13.33 9.22
C GLY A 70 -7.33 13.85 9.23
N PRO A 71 -7.53 15.16 8.98
CA PRO A 71 -8.84 15.76 8.82
C PRO A 71 -9.65 15.13 7.69
N GLU A 72 -10.93 15.45 7.62
CA GLU A 72 -11.77 15.11 6.46
C GLU A 72 -11.23 15.77 5.19
N SER A 73 -11.47 15.12 4.04
CA SER A 73 -11.03 15.62 2.73
C SER A 73 -9.52 15.92 2.62
N SER A 74 -8.68 15.33 3.49
CA SER A 74 -7.23 15.56 3.46
C SER A 74 -6.48 14.68 2.46
N GLY A 75 -7.15 13.70 1.84
CA GLY A 75 -6.55 12.79 0.86
C GLY A 75 -6.15 11.40 1.40
N LYS A 76 -6.61 11.02 2.60
CA LYS A 76 -6.30 9.71 3.23
C LYS A 76 -6.66 8.51 2.34
N THR A 77 -7.93 8.44 1.92
CA THR A 77 -8.44 7.38 1.04
C THR A 77 -7.74 7.41 -0.31
N THR A 78 -7.54 8.60 -0.90
CA THR A 78 -6.77 8.73 -2.15
C THR A 78 -5.34 8.16 -2.01
N LEU A 79 -4.62 8.49 -0.94
CA LEU A 79 -3.29 7.93 -0.68
C LEU A 79 -3.32 6.40 -0.59
N ALA A 80 -4.30 5.83 0.10
CA ALA A 80 -4.47 4.38 0.20
C ALA A 80 -4.81 3.74 -1.16
N LEU A 81 -5.66 4.39 -1.97
CA LEU A 81 -5.97 3.93 -3.34
C LEU A 81 -4.73 3.94 -4.23
N HIS A 82 -3.83 4.91 -4.10
CA HIS A 82 -2.57 4.92 -4.85
C HIS A 82 -1.63 3.78 -4.43
N VAL A 83 -1.62 3.38 -3.16
CA VAL A 83 -0.90 2.18 -2.71
C VAL A 83 -1.53 0.93 -3.32
N ILE A 84 -2.86 0.81 -3.32
CA ILE A 84 -3.59 -0.29 -3.97
C ILE A 84 -3.21 -0.37 -5.46
N ALA A 85 -3.27 0.76 -6.17
CA ALA A 85 -2.91 0.84 -7.58
C ALA A 85 -1.45 0.42 -7.82
N ALA A 86 -0.53 0.82 -6.93
CA ALA A 86 0.87 0.40 -7.00
C ALA A 86 1.03 -1.11 -6.79
N ALA A 87 0.31 -1.70 -5.84
CA ALA A 87 0.31 -3.14 -5.60
C ALA A 87 -0.22 -3.92 -6.82
N GLN A 88 -1.37 -3.51 -7.37
CA GLN A 88 -1.97 -4.16 -8.53
C GLN A 88 -1.09 -4.04 -9.78
N ARG A 89 -0.45 -2.90 -10.02
CA ARG A 89 0.51 -2.74 -11.13
C ARG A 89 1.73 -3.66 -11.00
N ALA A 90 2.10 -4.03 -9.79
CA ALA A 90 3.16 -5.01 -9.53
C ALA A 90 2.68 -6.47 -9.63
N GLY A 91 1.43 -6.70 -10.05
CA GLY A 91 0.81 -8.04 -10.12
C GLY A 91 0.30 -8.57 -8.79
N GLY A 92 0.28 -7.74 -7.74
CA GLY A 92 -0.20 -8.12 -6.41
C GLY A 92 -1.72 -8.04 -6.28
N VAL A 93 -2.23 -8.69 -5.24
CA VAL A 93 -3.66 -8.71 -4.88
C VAL A 93 -3.93 -7.67 -3.80
N ALA A 94 -4.99 -6.89 -3.99
CA ALA A 94 -5.41 -5.87 -3.04
C ALA A 94 -6.82 -6.14 -2.53
N ALA A 95 -7.08 -5.77 -1.29
CA ALA A 95 -8.40 -5.79 -0.69
C ALA A 95 -8.73 -4.47 0.01
N CYS A 96 -10.00 -4.10 0.02
CA CYS A 96 -10.53 -2.98 0.78
C CYS A 96 -11.71 -3.44 1.65
N VAL A 97 -11.63 -3.13 2.93
CA VAL A 97 -12.69 -3.29 3.91
C VAL A 97 -13.27 -1.90 4.16
N ASP A 98 -14.36 -1.61 3.46
CA ASP A 98 -15.04 -0.32 3.43
C ASP A 98 -16.13 -0.30 4.49
N ALA A 99 -15.74 0.08 5.70
CA ALA A 99 -16.66 0.31 6.82
C ALA A 99 -17.36 1.68 6.74
N GLU A 100 -16.84 2.64 5.97
CA GLU A 100 -17.50 3.93 5.74
C GLU A 100 -18.57 3.87 4.62
N HIS A 101 -18.63 2.78 3.85
CA HIS A 101 -19.51 2.61 2.69
C HIS A 101 -19.39 3.76 1.68
N ALA A 102 -18.17 4.28 1.51
CA ALA A 102 -17.90 5.53 0.80
C ALA A 102 -17.00 5.34 -0.45
N LEU A 103 -16.65 4.11 -0.81
CA LEU A 103 -15.83 3.86 -2.00
C LEU A 103 -16.58 4.13 -3.30
N ASP A 104 -16.06 5.05 -4.10
CA ASP A 104 -16.54 5.33 -5.46
C ASP A 104 -15.66 4.62 -6.52
N PRO A 105 -16.21 3.65 -7.28
CA PRO A 105 -15.50 3.00 -8.38
C PRO A 105 -14.97 3.95 -9.45
N SER A 106 -15.64 5.08 -9.68
CA SER A 106 -15.20 6.09 -10.65
C SER A 106 -13.91 6.77 -10.19
N TRP A 107 -13.83 7.12 -8.90
CA TRP A 107 -12.63 7.67 -8.29
C TRP A 107 -11.49 6.66 -8.19
N MET A 108 -11.79 5.40 -7.88
CA MET A 108 -10.81 4.31 -7.87
C MET A 108 -10.10 4.19 -9.23
N LYS A 109 -10.86 4.18 -10.33
CA LYS A 109 -10.29 4.12 -11.69
C LYS A 109 -9.39 5.32 -11.98
N ARG A 110 -9.79 6.53 -11.58
CA ARG A 110 -8.98 7.75 -11.74
C ARG A 110 -7.65 7.68 -10.98
N CYS A 111 -7.65 7.08 -9.78
CA CYS A 111 -6.43 6.83 -9.01
C CYS A 111 -5.57 5.68 -9.58
N GLY A 112 -6.01 5.02 -10.66
CA GLY A 112 -5.31 3.91 -11.32
C GLY A 112 -5.54 2.55 -10.68
N VAL A 113 -6.54 2.40 -9.81
CA VAL A 113 -6.97 1.11 -9.28
C VAL A 113 -7.79 0.38 -10.35
N ASN A 114 -7.58 -0.92 -10.49
CA ASN A 114 -8.47 -1.80 -11.25
C ASN A 114 -9.57 -2.36 -10.32
N PRO A 115 -10.82 -1.88 -10.44
CA PRO A 115 -11.90 -2.34 -9.56
C PRO A 115 -12.32 -3.79 -9.82
N GLU A 116 -12.07 -4.33 -11.01
CA GLU A 116 -12.47 -5.71 -11.36
C GLU A 116 -11.64 -6.75 -10.59
N THR A 117 -10.42 -6.40 -10.22
CA THR A 117 -9.50 -7.27 -9.47
C THR A 117 -9.36 -6.86 -8.01
N LEU A 118 -10.07 -5.82 -7.56
CA LEU A 118 -10.04 -5.37 -6.17
C LEU A 118 -11.05 -6.17 -5.35
N LEU A 119 -10.60 -6.83 -4.29
CA LEU A 119 -11.50 -7.46 -3.33
C LEU A 119 -12.13 -6.36 -2.46
N VAL A 120 -13.45 -6.26 -2.43
CA VAL A 120 -14.15 -5.27 -1.60
C VAL A 120 -15.09 -5.99 -0.63
N SER A 121 -15.04 -5.58 0.63
CA SER A 121 -15.96 -6.02 1.67
C SER A 121 -16.59 -4.82 2.34
N GLN A 122 -17.91 -4.85 2.50
CA GLN A 122 -18.69 -3.86 3.23
C GLN A 122 -19.30 -4.53 4.46
N PRO A 123 -18.61 -4.52 5.61
CA PRO A 123 -19.03 -5.21 6.81
C PRO A 123 -20.14 -4.45 7.56
N ASP A 124 -21.00 -5.19 8.24
CA ASP A 124 -22.08 -4.69 9.09
C ASP A 124 -21.57 -4.15 10.44
N CYS A 125 -20.47 -4.69 10.97
CA CYS A 125 -19.89 -4.28 12.25
C CYS A 125 -18.36 -4.36 12.31
N GLY A 126 -17.79 -3.74 13.33
CA GLY A 126 -16.33 -3.68 13.54
C GLY A 126 -15.69 -5.05 13.77
N GLU A 127 -16.35 -5.96 14.48
CA GLU A 127 -15.87 -7.34 14.67
C GLU A 127 -15.73 -8.05 13.32
N GLN A 128 -16.79 -8.03 12.51
CA GLN A 128 -16.82 -8.68 11.19
C GLN A 128 -15.74 -8.09 10.28
N ALA A 129 -15.57 -6.77 10.24
CA ALA A 129 -14.52 -6.10 9.47
C ALA A 129 -13.11 -6.62 9.82
N LEU A 130 -12.82 -6.77 11.11
CA LEU A 130 -11.53 -7.23 11.62
C LEU A 130 -11.32 -8.74 11.45
N GLU A 131 -12.40 -9.53 11.50
CA GLU A 131 -12.37 -10.96 11.18
C GLU A 131 -12.09 -11.22 9.71
N ILE A 132 -12.77 -10.49 8.81
CA ILE A 132 -12.50 -10.53 7.36
C ILE A 132 -11.05 -10.15 7.09
N THR A 133 -10.56 -9.10 7.74
CA THR A 133 -9.14 -8.70 7.67
C THR A 133 -8.22 -9.84 8.12
N ASP A 134 -8.48 -10.51 9.25
CA ASP A 134 -7.66 -11.63 9.74
C ASP A 134 -7.69 -12.84 8.78
N MET A 135 -8.84 -13.15 8.17
CA MET A 135 -8.96 -14.21 7.18
C MET A 135 -8.13 -13.91 5.91
N LEU A 136 -8.22 -12.68 5.40
CA LEU A 136 -7.44 -12.22 4.25
C LEU A 136 -5.94 -12.26 4.54
N VAL A 137 -5.51 -11.79 5.72
CA VAL A 137 -4.11 -11.86 6.16
C VAL A 137 -3.62 -13.31 6.21
N ARG A 138 -4.41 -14.23 6.79
CA ARG A 138 -4.01 -15.64 6.96
C ARG A 138 -4.00 -16.43 5.66
N SER A 139 -4.71 -15.96 4.63
CA SER A 139 -4.67 -16.58 3.30
C SER A 139 -3.27 -16.53 2.67
N ASN A 140 -2.43 -15.57 3.06
CA ASN A 140 -1.15 -15.24 2.41
C ASN A 140 -1.27 -14.93 0.91
N ALA A 141 -2.48 -14.64 0.41
CA ALA A 141 -2.75 -14.38 -1.00
C ALA A 141 -2.94 -12.88 -1.30
N VAL A 142 -2.87 -12.01 -0.29
CA VAL A 142 -3.13 -10.56 -0.41
C VAL A 142 -1.87 -9.78 -0.06
N ASP A 143 -1.53 -8.79 -0.89
CA ASP A 143 -0.35 -7.93 -0.75
C ASP A 143 -0.64 -6.68 0.07
N VAL A 144 -1.83 -6.11 -0.09
CA VAL A 144 -2.29 -4.92 0.66
C VAL A 144 -3.76 -5.01 1.02
N ILE A 145 -4.09 -4.69 2.27
CA ILE A 145 -5.45 -4.58 2.79
C ILE A 145 -5.62 -3.16 3.33
N VAL A 146 -6.65 -2.46 2.87
CA VAL A 146 -7.04 -1.14 3.40
C VAL A 146 -8.33 -1.29 4.20
N VAL A 147 -8.33 -0.81 5.45
CA VAL A 147 -9.51 -0.73 6.30
C VAL A 147 -9.90 0.75 6.41
N ASP A 148 -11.00 1.13 5.74
CA ASP A 148 -11.52 2.50 5.67
C ASP A 148 -12.90 2.57 6.34
N SER A 149 -13.05 3.05 7.58
CA SER A 149 -12.02 3.57 8.49
C SER A 149 -12.18 3.03 9.90
N VAL A 150 -11.15 3.20 10.73
CA VAL A 150 -11.18 2.80 12.16
C VAL A 150 -12.33 3.47 12.92
N ALA A 151 -12.68 4.70 12.55
CA ALA A 151 -13.79 5.41 13.19
C ALA A 151 -15.13 4.70 12.97
N ALA A 152 -15.29 4.04 11.83
CA ALA A 152 -16.49 3.29 11.43
C ALA A 152 -16.48 1.82 11.88
N LEU A 153 -15.43 1.36 12.58
CA LEU A 153 -15.41 0.03 13.20
C LEU A 153 -16.25 0.02 14.48
N ILE A 154 -17.57 0.11 14.33
CA ILE A 154 -18.53 0.17 15.44
C ILE A 154 -18.79 -1.25 15.95
N PRO A 155 -18.57 -1.53 17.25
CA PRO A 155 -18.86 -2.84 17.82
C PRO A 155 -20.32 -3.24 17.67
N LYS A 156 -20.60 -4.53 17.46
CA LYS A 156 -21.96 -5.04 17.31
C LYS A 156 -22.89 -4.64 18.48
N SER A 157 -22.38 -4.71 19.71
CA SER A 157 -23.15 -4.32 20.91
C SER A 157 -23.53 -2.84 20.94
N GLU A 158 -22.77 -1.98 20.25
CA GLU A 158 -23.07 -0.55 20.14
C GLU A 158 -24.08 -0.27 19.03
N LEU A 159 -24.05 -1.03 17.92
CA LEU A 159 -25.03 -0.95 16.85
C LEU A 159 -26.42 -1.44 17.27
N GLU A 160 -26.49 -2.50 18.08
CA GLU A 160 -27.74 -3.06 18.61
C GLU A 160 -28.28 -2.28 19.82
N GLY A 161 -27.48 -1.37 20.39
CA GLY A 161 -27.84 -0.55 21.53
C GLY A 161 -28.75 0.63 21.17
N GLU A 162 -29.36 1.23 22.19
CA GLU A 162 -30.18 2.44 22.01
C GLU A 162 -29.29 3.70 21.89
N MET A 163 -29.75 4.68 21.12
CA MET A 163 -29.06 5.98 21.03
C MET A 163 -28.95 6.64 22.41
N GLY A 164 -27.73 6.99 22.81
CA GLY A 164 -27.44 7.58 24.12
C GLY A 164 -27.05 6.56 25.20
N GLN A 165 -27.11 5.26 24.90
CA GLN A 165 -26.54 4.24 25.79
C GLN A 165 -25.01 4.37 25.87
N SER A 166 -24.46 4.36 27.08
CA SER A 166 -23.02 4.56 27.27
C SER A 166 -22.23 3.29 26.94
N THR A 167 -21.48 3.30 25.83
CA THR A 167 -20.55 2.21 25.43
C THR A 167 -19.09 2.64 25.56
N VAL A 168 -18.71 3.12 26.75
CA VAL A 168 -17.36 3.68 26.96
C VAL A 168 -16.27 2.63 26.69
N GLY A 169 -15.44 2.90 25.69
CA GLY A 169 -14.20 2.15 25.41
C GLY A 169 -14.39 0.75 24.81
N VAL A 170 -15.59 0.39 24.34
CA VAL A 170 -15.83 -0.91 23.66
C VAL A 170 -14.95 -1.02 22.40
N GLN A 171 -14.97 0.00 21.54
CA GLN A 171 -14.14 0.05 20.32
C GLN A 171 -12.64 -0.07 20.62
N ALA A 172 -12.15 0.58 21.69
CA ALA A 172 -10.74 0.52 22.07
C ALA A 172 -10.31 -0.89 22.52
N ARG A 173 -11.21 -1.63 23.18
CA ARG A 173 -10.97 -3.04 23.58
C ARG A 173 -10.95 -3.95 22.35
N LEU A 174 -11.91 -3.79 21.44
CA LEU A 174 -11.97 -4.50 20.17
C LEU A 174 -10.66 -4.34 19.38
N MET A 175 -10.22 -3.09 19.18
CA MET A 175 -8.97 -2.79 18.48
C MET A 175 -7.75 -3.39 19.18
N SER A 176 -7.71 -3.35 20.53
CA SER A 176 -6.60 -3.94 21.30
C SER A 176 -6.50 -5.46 21.11
N GLN A 177 -7.64 -6.16 21.08
CA GLN A 177 -7.71 -7.59 20.82
C GLN A 177 -7.31 -7.92 19.38
N ALA A 178 -7.86 -7.19 18.41
CA ALA A 178 -7.56 -7.40 17.00
C ALA A 178 -6.07 -7.17 16.69
N MET A 179 -5.47 -6.09 17.18
CA MET A 179 -4.05 -5.82 16.96
C MET A 179 -3.15 -6.93 17.53
N ARG A 180 -3.51 -7.49 18.69
CA ARG A 180 -2.76 -8.62 19.30
C ARG A 180 -2.80 -9.88 18.42
N LYS A 181 -3.94 -10.15 17.78
CA LYS A 181 -4.12 -11.31 16.89
C LYS A 181 -3.46 -11.11 15.52
N LEU A 182 -3.62 -9.91 14.95
CA LEU A 182 -3.22 -9.60 13.59
C LEU A 182 -1.71 -9.40 13.43
N THR A 183 -1.02 -8.79 14.41
CA THR A 183 0.38 -8.36 14.24
C THR A 183 1.31 -9.48 13.79
N ALA A 184 1.25 -10.65 14.44
CA ALA A 184 2.10 -11.78 14.08
C ALA A 184 1.72 -12.38 12.72
N ALA A 185 0.42 -12.45 12.42
CA ALA A 185 -0.08 -12.98 11.15
C ALA A 185 0.30 -12.07 9.97
N ILE A 186 0.22 -10.75 10.14
CA ILE A 186 0.63 -9.75 9.16
C ILE A 186 2.13 -9.87 8.88
N ALA A 187 2.96 -9.97 9.92
CA ALA A 187 4.41 -10.12 9.75
C ALA A 187 4.78 -11.39 8.96
N LYS A 188 4.10 -12.51 9.23
CA LYS A 188 4.34 -13.79 8.55
C LYS A 188 3.88 -13.80 7.10
N SER A 189 2.72 -13.19 6.80
CA SER A 189 2.12 -13.16 5.46
C SER A 189 2.74 -12.11 4.54
N ARG A 190 3.54 -11.18 5.07
CA ARG A 190 4.12 -10.04 4.34
C ARG A 190 3.09 -9.10 3.69
N VAL A 191 1.81 -9.19 4.07
CA VAL A 191 0.77 -8.23 3.67
C VAL A 191 0.97 -6.88 4.36
N ILE A 192 0.63 -5.78 3.68
CA ILE A 192 0.53 -4.47 4.30
C ILE A 192 -0.92 -4.26 4.73
N VAL A 193 -1.15 -3.93 6.01
CA VAL A 193 -2.49 -3.56 6.49
C VAL A 193 -2.51 -2.08 6.82
N ILE A 194 -3.27 -1.33 6.03
CA ILE A 194 -3.45 0.12 6.17
C ILE A 194 -4.77 0.38 6.88
N PHE A 195 -4.71 1.04 8.04
CA PHE A 195 -5.87 1.57 8.71
C PHE A 195 -5.99 3.06 8.40
N ILE A 196 -7.11 3.46 7.82
CA ILE A 196 -7.48 4.87 7.68
C ILE A 196 -8.16 5.31 8.97
N ASN A 197 -7.82 6.50 9.46
CA ASN A 197 -8.38 7.03 10.68
C ASN A 197 -8.68 8.52 10.58
N GLN A 198 -9.63 8.96 11.40
CA GLN A 198 -10.02 10.37 11.49
C GLN A 198 -9.32 11.03 12.69
N ILE A 199 -9.28 12.36 12.69
CA ILE A 199 -8.89 13.13 13.86
C ILE A 199 -10.15 13.43 14.70
N ARG A 200 -9.99 13.37 16.02
CA ARG A 200 -10.95 13.84 17.03
C ARG A 200 -10.19 14.72 18.01
N GLU A 201 -10.89 15.57 18.75
CA GLU A 201 -10.29 16.37 19.82
C GLU A 201 -10.62 15.77 21.18
N LYS A 202 -9.64 15.79 22.09
CA LYS A 202 -9.87 15.46 23.49
C LYS A 202 -10.40 16.68 24.23
N ILE A 203 -11.63 16.58 24.71
CA ILE A 203 -12.24 17.58 25.58
C ILE A 203 -11.40 17.73 26.86
N GLY A 204 -11.12 18.97 27.27
CA GLY A 204 -10.44 19.28 28.54
C GLY A 204 -8.91 19.39 28.47
N VAL A 205 -8.30 19.32 27.28
CA VAL A 205 -6.86 19.58 27.11
C VAL A 205 -6.62 21.08 26.93
N MET A 206 -6.11 21.76 27.96
CA MET A 206 -5.80 23.20 27.92
C MET A 206 -4.35 23.50 27.47
N PHE A 207 -3.47 22.48 27.43
CA PHE A 207 -2.06 22.62 27.04
C PHE A 207 -1.60 21.44 26.17
N GLY A 208 -0.85 21.72 25.10
CA GLY A 208 -0.37 20.71 24.14
C GLY A 208 -1.30 20.50 22.94
N ASN A 209 -1.12 19.39 22.21
CA ASN A 209 -1.97 19.05 21.06
C ASN A 209 -3.23 18.30 21.53
N PRO A 210 -4.46 18.84 21.35
CA PRO A 210 -5.71 18.18 21.73
C PRO A 210 -6.11 17.03 20.80
N GLU A 211 -5.49 16.92 19.63
CA GLU A 211 -5.85 15.92 18.62
C GLU A 211 -5.55 14.49 19.07
N THR A 212 -6.50 13.60 18.83
CA THR A 212 -6.42 12.17 19.02
C THR A 212 -7.03 11.43 17.84
N THR A 213 -6.87 10.11 17.81
CA THR A 213 -7.48 9.24 16.81
C THR A 213 -8.40 8.22 17.50
N PRO A 214 -9.56 7.87 16.89
CA PRO A 214 -10.44 6.78 17.33
C PRO A 214 -9.75 5.40 17.44
N GLY A 215 -10.41 4.45 18.11
CA GLY A 215 -9.89 3.08 18.28
C GLY A 215 -8.91 2.89 19.44
N GLY A 216 -8.78 3.87 20.34
CA GLY A 216 -7.90 3.79 21.50
C GLY A 216 -6.40 3.94 21.18
N ARG A 217 -5.53 3.37 22.02
CA ARG A 217 -4.07 3.51 21.87
C ARG A 217 -3.40 2.37 21.13
N ALA A 218 -4.08 1.22 20.98
CA ALA A 218 -3.49 0.00 20.45
C ALA A 218 -2.87 0.23 19.06
N LEU A 219 -3.65 0.74 18.11
CA LEU A 219 -3.18 1.00 16.75
C LEU A 219 -1.92 1.88 16.74
N LYS A 220 -1.88 2.94 17.56
CA LYS A 220 -0.69 3.81 17.69
C LYS A 220 0.57 3.05 18.08
N PHE A 221 0.47 2.02 18.91
CA PHE A 221 1.62 1.21 19.34
C PHE A 221 2.02 0.14 18.32
N TYR A 222 1.03 -0.54 17.74
CA TYR A 222 1.23 -1.65 16.80
C TYR A 222 1.63 -1.18 15.39
N SER A 223 1.13 -0.03 14.93
CA SER A 223 1.53 0.54 13.64
C SER A 223 3.03 0.77 13.59
N SER A 224 3.67 0.30 12.51
CA SER A 224 5.09 0.57 12.24
C SER A 224 5.29 1.94 11.61
N ILE A 225 4.34 2.34 10.77
CA ILE A 225 4.30 3.65 10.13
C ILE A 225 3.01 4.37 10.56
N ARG A 226 3.11 5.66 10.87
CA ARG A 226 1.95 6.53 11.04
C ARG A 226 2.16 7.80 10.21
N ILE A 227 1.19 8.13 9.37
CA ILE A 227 1.25 9.26 8.44
C ILE A 227 0.09 10.21 8.79
N ASP A 228 0.43 11.44 9.17
CA ASP A 228 -0.52 12.56 9.31
C ASP A 228 -0.64 13.24 7.95
N VAL A 229 -1.84 13.21 7.36
CA VAL A 229 -2.15 13.74 6.03
C VAL A 229 -3.08 14.94 6.17
N ARG A 230 -2.66 16.11 5.68
CA ARG A 230 -3.41 17.36 5.77
C ARG A 230 -3.45 18.09 4.43
N ARG A 231 -4.62 18.57 4.03
CA ARG A 231 -4.71 19.55 2.94
C ARG A 231 -4.18 20.90 3.44
N ILE A 232 -3.26 21.50 2.68
CA ILE A 232 -2.64 22.79 3.03
C ILE A 232 -3.02 23.91 2.08
N ALA A 233 -3.32 23.61 0.82
CA ALA A 233 -3.75 24.61 -0.14
C ALA A 233 -4.66 24.02 -1.22
N SER A 234 -5.33 24.91 -1.97
CA SER A 234 -6.09 24.54 -3.17
C SER A 234 -5.28 24.87 -4.41
N ILE A 235 -5.26 23.96 -5.37
CA ILE A 235 -4.64 24.18 -6.69
C ILE A 235 -5.71 24.73 -7.61
N LYS A 236 -5.40 25.84 -8.30
CA LYS A 236 -6.34 26.55 -9.16
C LYS A 236 -5.76 26.75 -10.55
N GLU A 237 -6.63 26.60 -11.55
CA GLU A 237 -6.40 27.02 -12.93
C GLU A 237 -7.43 28.11 -13.26
N GLY A 238 -6.97 29.36 -13.34
CA GLY A 238 -7.86 30.52 -13.33
C GLY A 238 -8.73 30.54 -12.08
N ASP A 239 -10.06 30.56 -12.26
CA ASP A 239 -11.03 30.57 -11.16
C ASP A 239 -11.44 29.17 -10.67
N LYS A 240 -11.07 28.11 -11.40
CA LYS A 240 -11.49 26.74 -11.08
C LYS A 240 -10.47 26.07 -10.15
N VAL A 241 -10.96 25.46 -9.06
CA VAL A 241 -10.15 24.59 -8.20
C VAL A 241 -10.00 23.23 -8.90
N THR A 242 -8.77 22.86 -9.26
CA THR A 242 -8.45 21.62 -10.00
C THR A 242 -7.81 20.56 -9.12
N GLY A 243 -7.36 20.91 -7.91
CA GLY A 243 -6.79 19.96 -6.98
C GLY A 243 -6.53 20.53 -5.60
N SER A 244 -5.84 19.74 -4.79
CA SER A 244 -5.44 20.08 -3.44
C SER A 244 -3.96 19.78 -3.24
N GLN A 245 -3.24 20.75 -2.68
CA GLN A 245 -1.89 20.50 -2.19
C GLN A 245 -1.99 19.88 -0.80
N VAL A 246 -1.34 18.74 -0.63
CA VAL A 246 -1.41 17.91 0.58
C VAL A 246 -0.03 17.80 1.20
N LYS A 247 0.02 17.96 2.52
CA LYS A 247 1.19 17.70 3.35
C LYS A 247 1.05 16.35 4.03
N ALA A 248 2.04 15.50 3.89
CA ALA A 248 2.14 14.22 4.57
C ALA A 248 3.34 14.23 5.52
N ARG A 249 3.11 13.97 6.81
CA ARG A 249 4.13 13.90 7.86
C ARG A 249 4.19 12.50 8.44
N VAL A 250 5.37 11.88 8.40
CA VAL A 250 5.61 10.55 8.98
C VAL A 250 5.87 10.69 10.48
N VAL A 251 4.80 10.72 11.28
CA VAL A 251 4.89 10.94 12.74
C VAL A 251 5.40 9.72 13.50
N LYS A 252 5.43 8.54 12.87
CA LYS A 252 6.06 7.33 13.41
C LYS A 252 6.65 6.53 12.25
N ASN A 253 7.90 6.08 12.40
CA ASN A 253 8.57 5.21 11.45
C ASN A 253 9.45 4.21 12.22
N LYS A 254 9.25 2.91 11.98
CA LYS A 254 10.06 1.82 12.55
C LYS A 254 11.04 1.18 11.55
N VAL A 255 11.09 1.67 10.31
CA VAL A 255 11.97 1.13 9.26
C VAL A 255 13.00 2.15 8.77
N ALA A 256 12.74 3.44 8.94
CA ALA A 256 13.63 4.53 8.61
C ALA A 256 13.47 5.68 9.64
N PRO A 257 14.31 6.73 9.61
CA PRO A 257 14.18 7.86 10.52
C PRO A 257 12.78 8.51 10.47
N PRO A 258 12.11 8.72 11.61
CA PRO A 258 10.79 9.34 11.67
C PRO A 258 10.86 10.87 11.49
N PHE A 259 9.67 11.52 11.49
CA PHE A 259 9.46 12.97 11.49
C PHE A 259 9.82 13.71 10.20
N ARG A 260 10.12 12.98 9.12
CA ARG A 260 10.17 13.53 7.78
C ARG A 260 8.77 13.94 7.32
N GLU A 261 8.71 14.98 6.51
CA GLU A 261 7.49 15.47 5.89
C GLU A 261 7.73 15.84 4.44
N THR A 262 6.66 15.77 3.66
CA THR A 262 6.66 16.16 2.26
C THR A 262 5.33 16.79 1.88
N THR A 263 5.30 17.44 0.73
CA THR A 263 4.10 17.95 0.08
C THR A 263 3.98 17.37 -1.31
N PHE A 264 2.78 17.01 -1.70
CA PHE A 264 2.45 16.57 -3.06
C PHE A 264 1.04 17.00 -3.42
N ASP A 265 0.72 16.95 -4.71
CA ASP A 265 -0.55 17.42 -5.23
C ASP A 265 -1.50 16.24 -5.46
N ILE A 266 -2.76 16.42 -5.05
CA ILE A 266 -3.87 15.54 -5.40
C ILE A 266 -4.79 16.29 -6.36
N MET A 267 -4.81 15.87 -7.62
CA MET A 267 -5.66 16.42 -8.67
C MET A 267 -7.02 15.73 -8.66
N PHE A 268 -8.10 16.46 -8.89
CA PHE A 268 -9.47 15.91 -8.87
C PHE A 268 -9.82 15.05 -10.08
N ASP A 269 -8.94 14.96 -11.06
CA ASP A 269 -9.11 14.13 -12.26
C ASP A 269 -8.31 12.83 -12.23
N SER A 270 -7.19 12.79 -11.49
CA SER A 270 -6.16 11.75 -11.61
C SER A 270 -5.53 11.30 -10.28
N GLY A 271 -5.90 11.92 -9.16
CA GLY A 271 -5.33 11.60 -7.84
C GLY A 271 -3.94 12.23 -7.65
N ILE A 272 -3.02 11.51 -7.01
CA ILE A 272 -1.65 11.99 -6.74
C ILE A 272 -0.91 12.24 -8.07
N SER A 273 -0.50 13.49 -8.29
CA SER A 273 0.29 13.89 -9.47
C SER A 273 1.76 13.48 -9.31
N ARG A 274 2.13 12.36 -9.94
CA ARG A 274 3.50 11.83 -9.93
C ARG A 274 4.51 12.77 -10.58
N SER A 275 4.12 13.42 -11.66
CA SER A 275 4.97 14.33 -12.42
C SER A 275 5.19 15.65 -11.69
N SER A 276 4.15 16.18 -11.03
CA SER A 276 4.32 17.35 -10.15
C SER A 276 5.28 17.05 -8.99
N ASP A 277 5.12 15.90 -8.34
CA ASP A 277 5.98 15.46 -7.23
C ASP A 277 7.45 15.27 -7.69
N LEU A 278 7.65 14.69 -8.88
CA LEU A 278 8.97 14.51 -9.48
C LEU A 278 9.65 15.86 -9.79
N ILE A 279 8.91 16.82 -10.35
CA ILE A 279 9.42 18.16 -10.68
C ILE A 279 9.86 18.89 -9.41
N ASP A 280 9.04 18.86 -8.37
CA ASP A 280 9.33 19.56 -7.12
C ASP A 280 10.57 18.96 -6.43
N LEU A 281 10.67 17.63 -6.40
CA LEU A 281 11.86 16.94 -5.89
C LEU A 281 13.10 17.23 -6.73
N GLY A 282 12.98 17.14 -8.05
CA GLY A 282 14.09 17.40 -8.98
C GLY A 282 14.60 18.84 -8.85
N THR A 283 13.70 19.80 -8.67
CA THR A 283 14.05 21.21 -8.43
C THR A 283 14.74 21.37 -7.08
N LYS A 284 14.20 20.76 -6.01
CA LYS A 284 14.76 20.81 -4.66
C LYS A 284 16.17 20.20 -4.57
N LEU A 285 16.44 19.17 -5.38
CA LEU A 285 17.72 18.48 -5.45
C LEU A 285 18.67 19.07 -6.52
N ASN A 286 18.30 20.17 -7.18
CA ASN A 286 19.06 20.80 -8.26
C ASN A 286 19.35 19.88 -9.46
N ILE A 287 18.48 18.90 -9.70
CA ILE A 287 18.50 18.02 -10.89
C ILE A 287 17.74 18.69 -12.04
N ILE A 288 16.65 19.36 -11.71
CA ILE A 288 15.88 20.20 -12.64
C ILE A 288 16.25 21.65 -12.35
N GLU A 289 16.77 22.33 -13.36
CA GLU A 289 17.16 23.73 -13.28
C GLU A 289 15.98 24.64 -13.59
N LYS A 290 15.86 25.73 -12.82
CA LYS A 290 14.86 26.77 -13.04
C LYS A 290 15.54 28.05 -13.54
N GLN A 291 15.34 28.38 -14.80
CA GLN A 291 15.81 29.62 -15.44
C GLN A 291 14.62 30.56 -15.66
N GLY A 292 14.38 31.44 -14.69
CA GLY A 292 13.18 32.28 -14.66
C GLY A 292 11.91 31.45 -14.52
N ALA A 293 11.04 31.48 -15.54
CA ALA A 293 9.83 30.64 -15.61
C ALA A 293 10.07 29.28 -16.26
N TRP A 294 11.24 29.04 -16.87
CA TRP A 294 11.52 27.80 -17.61
C TRP A 294 12.15 26.73 -16.71
N LEU A 295 11.68 25.49 -16.86
CA LEU A 295 12.24 24.30 -16.24
C LEU A 295 13.04 23.50 -17.26
N ARG A 296 14.26 23.11 -16.91
CA ARG A 296 15.19 22.36 -17.77
C ARG A 296 15.80 21.18 -17.03
N TYR A 297 16.10 20.14 -17.77
CA TYR A 297 16.83 18.98 -17.29
C TYR A 297 17.99 18.70 -18.24
N GLY A 298 19.22 19.01 -17.82
CA GLY A 298 20.36 19.10 -18.72
C GLY A 298 20.04 20.03 -19.89
N ASP A 299 20.18 19.52 -21.12
CA ASP A 299 19.88 20.28 -22.33
C ASP A 299 18.38 20.33 -22.67
N VAL A 300 17.57 19.42 -22.10
CA VAL A 300 16.15 19.27 -22.42
C VAL A 300 15.31 20.33 -21.71
N GLN A 301 14.49 21.05 -22.47
CA GLN A 301 13.55 22.03 -21.95
C GLN A 301 12.23 21.32 -21.62
N LEU A 302 11.89 21.24 -20.33
CA LEU A 302 10.69 20.54 -19.87
C LEU A 302 9.42 21.37 -20.12
N GLY A 303 9.52 22.69 -19.96
CA GLY A 303 8.39 23.58 -20.22
C GLY A 303 8.48 24.91 -19.48
N GLN A 304 7.61 25.85 -19.87
CA GLN A 304 7.44 27.13 -19.17
C GLN A 304 6.42 26.94 -18.05
N GLY A 305 6.88 27.04 -16.81
CA GLY A 305 6.07 26.79 -15.62
C GLY A 305 5.86 25.31 -15.33
N ARG A 306 5.30 25.06 -14.15
CA ARG A 306 5.14 23.71 -13.58
C ARG A 306 4.13 22.86 -14.35
N GLU A 307 3.02 23.45 -14.82
CA GLU A 307 1.95 22.70 -15.49
C GLU A 307 2.38 22.18 -16.87
N ASN A 308 3.06 23.02 -17.68
CA ASN A 308 3.57 22.57 -18.98
C ASN A 308 4.65 21.50 -18.82
N ALA A 309 5.52 21.63 -17.82
CA ALA A 309 6.54 20.61 -17.53
C ALA A 309 5.91 19.28 -17.08
N LYS A 310 4.81 19.32 -16.33
CA LYS A 310 4.04 18.14 -15.93
C LYS A 310 3.50 17.40 -17.15
N VAL A 311 2.79 18.10 -18.04
CA VAL A 311 2.26 17.51 -19.29
C VAL A 311 3.39 16.89 -20.13
N PHE A 312 4.51 17.60 -20.27
CA PHE A 312 5.66 17.10 -21.01
C PHE A 312 6.23 15.79 -20.42
N LEU A 313 6.33 15.68 -19.09
CA LEU A 313 6.83 14.46 -18.43
C LEU A 313 5.82 13.32 -18.47
N ASP A 314 4.52 13.61 -18.43
CA ASP A 314 3.46 12.60 -18.57
C ASP A 314 3.51 11.94 -19.97
N ASP A 315 3.80 12.72 -21.01
CA ASP A 315 3.99 12.23 -22.38
C ASP A 315 5.33 11.50 -22.58
N ASN A 316 6.38 11.93 -21.87
CA ASN A 316 7.75 11.41 -22.01
C ASN A 316 8.17 10.48 -20.85
N LYS A 317 7.55 9.29 -20.80
CA LYS A 317 7.77 8.28 -19.73
C LYS A 317 9.23 7.86 -19.55
N ALA A 318 10.02 7.80 -20.62
CA ALA A 318 11.44 7.45 -20.53
C ALA A 318 12.24 8.50 -19.75
N LEU A 319 11.98 9.78 -20.02
CA LEU A 319 12.62 10.89 -19.32
C LEU A 319 12.15 10.99 -17.86
N PHE A 320 10.86 10.76 -17.62
CA PHE A 320 10.31 10.65 -16.26
C PHE A 320 11.09 9.64 -15.42
N GLU A 321 11.28 8.42 -15.95
CA GLU A 321 11.98 7.36 -15.20
C GLU A 321 13.47 7.66 -15.05
N GLU A 322 14.12 8.29 -16.03
CA GLU A 322 15.51 8.74 -15.93
C GLU A 322 15.70 9.74 -14.77
N ILE A 323 14.87 10.79 -14.72
CA ILE A 323 14.92 11.80 -13.65
C ILE A 323 14.65 11.14 -12.29
N ARG A 324 13.66 10.24 -12.23
CA ARG A 324 13.34 9.48 -11.03
C ARG A 324 14.53 8.66 -10.53
N MET A 325 15.23 7.97 -11.43
CA MET A 325 16.40 7.18 -11.07
C MET A 325 17.52 8.06 -10.52
N LYS A 326 17.81 9.22 -11.14
CA LYS A 326 18.79 10.18 -10.60
C LYS A 326 18.42 10.69 -9.21
N ILE A 327 17.13 10.98 -8.96
CA ILE A 327 16.65 11.37 -7.63
C ILE A 327 16.91 10.27 -6.60
N LEU A 328 16.63 9.00 -6.95
CA LEU A 328 16.85 7.85 -6.07
C LEU A 328 18.34 7.60 -5.81
N GLU A 329 19.22 7.86 -6.79
CA GLU A 329 20.67 7.75 -6.63
C GLU A 329 21.21 8.80 -5.65
N ILE A 330 20.88 10.08 -5.87
CA ILE A 330 21.30 11.18 -5.00
C ILE A 330 20.75 11.01 -3.57
N SER A 331 19.53 10.49 -3.45
CA SER A 331 18.90 10.23 -2.15
C SER A 331 19.50 9.01 -1.42
N GLY A 332 20.47 8.32 -2.01
CA GLY A 332 21.17 7.18 -1.41
C GLY A 332 20.39 5.87 -1.38
N VAL A 333 19.22 5.81 -2.03
CA VAL A 333 18.33 4.63 -2.03
C VAL A 333 18.90 3.53 -2.93
N LEU A 334 19.46 3.90 -4.09
CA LEU A 334 20.02 2.96 -5.07
C LEU A 334 21.43 2.45 -4.69
N ALA A 335 22.24 3.24 -3.99
CA ALA A 335 23.57 2.82 -3.52
C ALA A 335 23.46 1.67 -2.50
N ALA A 336 22.41 1.66 -1.69
CA ALA A 336 22.10 0.54 -0.81
C ALA A 336 21.83 -0.75 -1.61
N SER A 337 21.14 -0.69 -2.76
CA SER A 337 20.80 -1.87 -3.57
C SER A 337 22.00 -2.56 -4.23
N LYS A 338 23.04 -1.82 -4.63
CA LYS A 338 24.23 -2.38 -5.31
C LYS A 338 25.24 -3.05 -4.37
N SER A 339 25.23 -2.74 -3.07
CA SER A 339 26.17 -3.34 -2.10
C SER A 339 25.86 -4.80 -1.75
N THR A 340 24.74 -5.35 -2.23
CA THR A 340 24.28 -6.73 -1.93
C THR A 340 24.41 -7.70 -3.11
N GLY A 341 25.07 -7.30 -4.20
CA GLY A 341 25.18 -8.11 -5.43
C GLY A 341 26.57 -8.69 -5.74
N LYS A 342 27.59 -8.42 -4.92
CA LYS A 342 28.99 -8.74 -5.28
C LYS A 342 29.67 -9.87 -4.50
N ASP A 343 29.05 -10.42 -3.46
CA ASP A 343 29.70 -11.47 -2.63
C ASP A 343 29.09 -12.87 -2.78
N ALA A 344 28.22 -13.10 -3.78
CA ALA A 344 27.67 -14.42 -4.09
C ALA A 344 28.30 -15.10 -5.33
N ALA A 345 29.48 -14.66 -5.76
CA ALA A 345 30.21 -15.27 -6.88
C ALA A 345 31.71 -15.32 -6.58
N GLY A 346 32.15 -16.28 -5.75
CA GLY A 346 33.58 -16.41 -5.51
C GLY A 346 34.05 -17.44 -4.50
N THR A 347 33.55 -18.68 -4.51
CA THR A 347 34.37 -19.85 -4.09
C THR A 347 33.74 -21.18 -4.48
N ALA A 348 34.07 -21.68 -5.67
CA ALA A 348 33.98 -23.12 -5.97
C ALA A 348 34.90 -23.46 -7.17
N ALA A 349 36.20 -23.61 -6.93
CA ALA A 349 37.09 -24.37 -7.80
C ALA A 349 38.39 -24.75 -7.08
N LYS A 350 38.45 -25.98 -6.56
CA LYS A 350 39.54 -26.99 -6.74
C LYS A 350 39.61 -27.93 -5.54
N GLY A 351 39.52 -29.23 -5.83
CA GLY A 351 39.78 -30.31 -4.89
C GLY A 351 39.13 -31.60 -5.35
N GLY A 352 39.73 -32.26 -6.35
CA GLY A 352 39.26 -33.53 -6.89
C GLY A 352 39.49 -34.72 -5.96
N GLY A 353 38.63 -35.73 -6.09
CA GLY A 353 38.77 -37.05 -5.49
C GLY A 353 37.76 -37.99 -6.14
N ALA A 354 38.25 -38.89 -6.96
CA ALA A 354 37.49 -39.77 -7.85
C ALA A 354 36.75 -40.89 -7.12
N VAL A 355 35.53 -41.24 -7.57
CA VAL A 355 35.01 -42.62 -7.60
C VAL A 355 34.08 -42.79 -8.81
N LYS A 356 34.32 -43.85 -9.58
CA LYS A 356 33.63 -44.30 -10.81
C LYS A 356 32.14 -44.62 -10.60
N PRO A 357 31.34 -44.66 -11.69
CA PRO A 357 30.31 -45.69 -11.85
C PRO A 357 30.58 -46.55 -13.10
N ASP A 358 30.49 -47.87 -12.94
CA ASP A 358 30.37 -48.81 -14.06
C ASP A 358 28.88 -49.02 -14.42
N PRO A 359 28.56 -49.41 -15.68
CA PRO A 359 27.22 -49.36 -16.26
C PRO A 359 26.58 -50.75 -16.46
N LYS A 360 25.31 -50.74 -16.91
CA LYS A 360 24.39 -51.82 -17.38
C LYS A 360 23.17 -51.93 -16.45
N ASP A 361 21.93 -51.87 -16.93
CA ASP A 361 21.40 -52.79 -17.95
C ASP A 361 20.28 -52.17 -18.82
N LYS A 362 20.21 -52.67 -20.07
CA LYS A 362 19.11 -52.50 -21.02
C LYS A 362 18.20 -53.73 -20.94
N SER A 363 16.89 -53.55 -21.14
CA SER A 363 15.93 -54.45 -21.83
C SER A 363 14.52 -54.23 -21.23
N VAL A 364 13.37 -54.38 -21.90
CA VAL A 364 12.92 -54.75 -23.26
C VAL A 364 11.40 -54.46 -23.23
N ALA A 365 10.87 -53.65 -24.16
CA ALA A 365 9.88 -53.99 -25.21
C ALA A 365 8.37 -53.83 -24.90
N GLU A 366 7.68 -53.34 -25.94
CA GLU A 366 6.33 -53.70 -26.44
C GLU A 366 5.10 -53.44 -25.53
N SER A 367 3.92 -53.03 -26.01
CA SER A 367 3.33 -52.88 -27.36
C SER A 367 2.05 -52.02 -27.29
N ASP A 368 1.51 -51.72 -28.48
CA ASP A 368 0.10 -51.42 -28.83
C ASP A 368 -0.52 -50.07 -28.42
N ASN A 369 -0.73 -49.13 -29.35
CA ASN A 369 -1.72 -49.12 -30.45
C ASN A 369 -3.17 -49.01 -29.95
N THR A 370 -3.79 -47.83 -30.09
CA THR A 370 -5.02 -47.68 -30.89
C THR A 370 -5.46 -46.22 -30.99
N ASP A 371 -5.57 -45.84 -32.26
CA ASP A 371 -6.28 -44.72 -32.85
C ASP A 371 -7.75 -44.61 -32.42
N LYS A 372 -8.25 -43.38 -32.22
CA LYS A 372 -9.64 -43.00 -32.55
C LYS A 372 -9.87 -41.48 -32.53
N SER A 373 -9.96 -40.96 -33.75
CA SER A 373 -10.64 -39.75 -34.20
C SER A 373 -12.04 -39.48 -33.58
N ARG A 374 -12.35 -38.20 -33.30
CA ARG A 374 -13.57 -37.43 -33.70
C ARG A 374 -13.65 -36.15 -32.86
N ALA A 375 -13.48 -34.96 -33.44
CA ALA A 375 -14.47 -34.16 -34.20
C ALA A 375 -15.26 -33.18 -33.31
N ALA A 376 -15.38 -31.96 -33.83
CA ALA A 376 -15.73 -30.71 -33.17
C ALA A 376 -17.23 -30.43 -32.93
N ALA A 377 -17.47 -29.53 -31.96
CA ALA A 377 -18.53 -28.49 -31.89
C ALA A 377 -20.00 -28.95 -31.64
N PRO A 378 -20.96 -28.09 -31.18
CA PRO A 378 -20.92 -26.62 -31.26
C PRO A 378 -21.51 -25.78 -30.09
N VAL A 379 -21.25 -24.48 -30.25
CA VAL A 379 -21.90 -23.31 -29.65
C VAL A 379 -23.36 -23.21 -30.11
N SER A 380 -24.30 -22.91 -29.21
CA SER A 380 -25.66 -22.49 -29.58
C SER A 380 -25.98 -21.09 -29.06
N LYS A 381 -26.22 -20.18 -30.01
CA LYS A 381 -26.91 -18.90 -29.86
C LYS A 381 -28.39 -19.13 -29.57
N SER A 382 -29.01 -18.24 -28.79
CA SER A 382 -30.45 -18.01 -28.82
C SER A 382 -30.78 -16.52 -28.72
N ALA A 383 -31.50 -16.03 -29.72
CA ALA A 383 -32.27 -14.79 -29.79
C ALA A 383 -33.57 -15.13 -30.58
N PRO A 384 -34.51 -14.20 -30.84
CA PRO A 384 -35.34 -13.40 -29.93
C PRO A 384 -36.86 -13.52 -30.27
N LEU A 385 -37.76 -12.99 -29.44
CA LEU A 385 -39.18 -12.66 -29.75
C LEU A 385 -39.62 -11.52 -28.79
N VAL A 386 -39.92 -10.28 -29.18
CA VAL A 386 -40.86 -9.64 -30.14
C VAL A 386 -42.25 -9.32 -29.54
N LYS A 387 -42.57 -8.01 -29.58
CA LYS A 387 -43.87 -7.30 -29.75
C LYS A 387 -44.66 -6.75 -28.54
N GLY A 388 -44.98 -5.44 -28.68
CA GLY A 388 -46.18 -4.77 -28.16
C GLY A 388 -45.89 -3.36 -27.62
N ARG A 389 -45.87 -2.30 -28.46
CA ARG A 389 -46.95 -1.26 -28.62
C ARG A 389 -47.46 -0.74 -27.26
N THR A 390 -47.39 0.55 -26.94
CA THR A 390 -48.14 1.66 -27.57
C THR A 390 -47.55 3.04 -27.24
N ALA A 391 -47.75 3.99 -28.16
CA ALA A 391 -47.57 5.43 -28.00
C ALA A 391 -48.88 6.12 -27.61
N VAL A 392 -48.82 7.21 -26.82
CA VAL A 392 -49.69 8.42 -26.75
C VAL A 392 -48.91 9.41 -25.84
N ALA A 393 -48.31 10.53 -26.26
CA ALA A 393 -48.81 11.79 -26.84
C ALA A 393 -49.56 12.73 -25.86
N THR A 394 -48.95 13.91 -25.65
CA THR A 394 -49.56 15.27 -25.44
C THR A 394 -50.14 15.71 -24.10
N GLY A 395 -49.86 16.99 -23.75
CA GLY A 395 -50.58 17.84 -22.80
C GLY A 395 -49.70 18.41 -21.68
N SER A 396 -49.05 19.57 -21.81
CA SER A 396 -49.57 20.95 -21.69
C SER A 396 -49.59 21.52 -20.25
N ALA A 397 -49.01 22.72 -20.14
CA ALA A 397 -49.29 23.80 -19.19
C ALA A 397 -48.87 23.67 -17.71
N ALA A 398 -47.98 24.57 -17.27
CA ALA A 398 -48.36 25.83 -16.60
C ALA A 398 -47.29 26.31 -15.61
N ALA A 399 -46.86 27.56 -15.81
CA ALA A 399 -46.07 28.34 -14.87
C ALA A 399 -46.82 28.65 -13.57
N ARG A 400 -46.09 28.77 -12.44
CA ARG A 400 -46.37 29.71 -11.34
C ARG A 400 -45.22 29.77 -10.31
N LYS A 401 -44.48 30.88 -10.33
CA LYS A 401 -44.10 31.66 -9.12
C LYS A 401 -45.33 32.53 -8.75
N PRO A 402 -45.56 33.01 -7.51
CA PRO A 402 -44.64 33.71 -6.57
C PRO A 402 -44.77 33.15 -5.13
N ALA A 403 -44.17 33.62 -4.03
CA ALA A 403 -44.00 34.98 -3.55
C ALA A 403 -43.01 35.06 -2.37
N SER A 404 -42.45 36.26 -2.23
CA SER A 404 -41.84 36.85 -1.04
C SER A 404 -42.83 37.02 0.11
N ALA A 405 -42.39 36.85 1.36
CA ALA A 405 -42.86 37.67 2.49
C ALA A 405 -41.88 37.59 3.68
N ARG A 406 -41.33 38.77 4.00
CA ARG A 406 -40.84 39.30 5.29
C ARG A 406 -39.69 38.61 6.01
#